data_AF-A0A4S9VIB5-F1
#
_entry.id   AF-A0A4S9VIB5-F1
#
_cell.length_a   1.000
_cell.length_b   1.000
_cell.length_c   1.000
_cell.angle_alpha   90.00
_cell.angle_beta   90.00
_cell.angle_gamma   90.00
#
_symmetry.space_group_name_H-M   'P 1'
#
loop_
_entity.id
_entity.type
_entity.pdbx_description
1 polymer ?
#
loop_
_entity_poly.entity_id
_entity_poly.type
_entity_poly.pdbx_seq_one_letter_code
_entity_poly.pdbx_strand_id
1 'polypeptide(L)'
;MLPQQTIDKLLNLVVDKPDEVLQHLQSAPQLANQQDRHGYSLLHAAASYNHPHVIDQLLSDYNVSPNLVDEDGETALYSVETVDMARLLVEQHNLDTNHRNDEGQTAAEKFEAEGDFPEIAAYLSSLVPGGAAASILSQTGNPSAEQAGAGTVAPGEATNGAVPPPPLPHGMSLELGTMAESEMGEAPDPEFRRRIEELAARPDFESEETQRELRELVQDALGGMAGESNVRQRTS
;
A
#
# COMPACT_ATOMS: atom_id res chain seq x y z
N MET A 1 -42.19 12.05 -14.99
CA MET A 1 -40.82 12.21 -14.48
C MET A 1 -39.98 11.14 -15.14
N LEU A 2 -38.86 11.50 -15.76
CA LEU A 2 -37.87 10.49 -16.17
C LEU A 2 -37.37 9.79 -14.89
N PRO A 3 -37.22 8.46 -14.87
CA PRO A 3 -36.64 7.78 -13.73
C PRO A 3 -35.26 8.38 -13.45
N GLN A 4 -35.01 8.78 -12.20
CA GLN A 4 -33.74 9.38 -11.80
C GLN A 4 -32.62 8.37 -12.06
N GLN A 5 -31.60 8.78 -12.79
CA GLN A 5 -30.43 7.94 -13.02
C GLN A 5 -29.62 7.88 -11.72
N THR A 6 -29.22 6.67 -11.34
CA THR A 6 -28.38 6.41 -10.16
C THR A 6 -27.16 5.60 -10.59
N ILE A 7 -26.09 5.68 -9.81
CA ILE A 7 -24.87 4.91 -10.06
C ILE A 7 -25.17 3.40 -10.11
N ASP A 8 -25.97 2.87 -9.18
CA ASP A 8 -26.33 1.44 -9.14
C ASP A 8 -27.01 0.97 -10.44
N LYS A 9 -27.86 1.84 -11.02
CA LYS A 9 -28.55 1.50 -12.26
C LYS A 9 -27.58 1.47 -13.43
N LEU A 10 -26.64 2.43 -13.50
CA LEU A 10 -25.64 2.46 -14.56
C LEU A 10 -24.66 1.28 -14.44
N LEU A 11 -24.25 0.91 -13.22
CA LEU A 11 -23.39 -0.27 -12.99
C LEU A 11 -24.03 -1.55 -13.52
N ASN A 12 -25.32 -1.77 -13.28
CA ASN A 12 -26.04 -2.92 -13.85
C ASN A 12 -26.11 -2.89 -15.38
N LEU A 13 -26.12 -1.71 -16.00
CA LEU A 13 -26.15 -1.57 -17.46
C LEU A 13 -24.80 -1.84 -18.10
N VAL A 14 -23.68 -1.66 -17.39
CA VAL A 14 -22.35 -1.93 -17.94
C VAL A 14 -22.27 -3.37 -18.45
N VAL A 15 -22.85 -4.33 -17.71
CA VAL A 15 -22.80 -5.77 -18.02
C VAL A 15 -23.49 -6.13 -19.34
N ASP A 16 -24.71 -5.61 -19.55
CA ASP A 16 -25.57 -6.05 -20.66
C ASP A 16 -25.62 -5.04 -21.81
N LYS A 17 -25.46 -3.75 -21.51
CA LYS A 17 -25.72 -2.63 -22.41
C LYS A 17 -24.73 -1.47 -22.19
N PRO A 18 -23.42 -1.69 -22.42
CA PRO A 18 -22.39 -0.67 -22.20
C PRO A 18 -22.64 0.64 -22.97
N ASP A 19 -23.23 0.57 -24.17
CA ASP A 19 -23.56 1.77 -24.96
C ASP A 19 -24.64 2.64 -24.31
N GLU A 20 -25.59 2.03 -23.58
CA GLU A 20 -26.63 2.79 -22.86
C GLU A 20 -26.07 3.55 -21.67
N VAL A 21 -24.97 3.07 -21.07
CA VAL A 21 -24.26 3.78 -20.00
C VAL A 21 -23.82 5.15 -20.48
N LEU A 22 -23.19 5.21 -21.66
CA LEU A 22 -22.73 6.47 -22.24
C LEU A 22 -23.90 7.42 -22.58
N GLN A 23 -25.02 6.88 -23.09
CA GLN A 23 -26.23 7.68 -23.33
C GLN A 23 -26.79 8.26 -22.03
N HIS A 24 -26.76 7.49 -20.94
CA HIS A 24 -27.18 7.99 -19.63
C HIS A 24 -26.25 9.08 -19.10
N LEU A 25 -24.94 8.91 -19.26
CA LEU A 25 -23.96 9.91 -18.85
C LEU A 25 -24.07 11.24 -19.62
N GLN A 26 -24.52 11.24 -20.88
CA GLN A 26 -24.83 12.49 -21.60
C GLN A 26 -25.89 13.35 -20.87
N SER A 27 -26.86 12.69 -20.23
CA SER A 27 -27.92 13.38 -19.46
C SER A 27 -27.55 13.66 -17.99
N ALA A 28 -26.56 12.94 -17.47
CA ALA A 28 -26.16 12.98 -16.07
C ALA A 28 -24.63 12.74 -15.92
N PRO A 29 -23.78 13.66 -16.42
CA PRO A 29 -22.32 13.47 -16.47
C PRO A 29 -21.69 13.36 -15.08
N GLN A 30 -22.33 13.90 -14.05
CA GLN A 30 -21.89 13.80 -12.66
C GLN A 30 -21.88 12.36 -12.12
N LEU A 31 -22.55 11.41 -12.79
CA LEU A 31 -22.54 10.00 -12.41
C LEU A 31 -21.24 9.29 -12.82
N ALA A 32 -20.48 9.83 -13.78
CA ALA A 32 -19.29 9.15 -14.32
C ALA A 32 -18.21 8.90 -13.26
N ASN A 33 -18.03 9.87 -12.35
CA ASN A 33 -17.08 9.80 -11.23
C ASN A 33 -17.72 9.27 -9.93
N GLN A 34 -18.99 8.85 -9.94
CA GLN A 34 -19.62 8.31 -8.74
C GLN A 34 -19.22 6.86 -8.52
N GLN A 35 -19.29 6.48 -7.26
CA GLN A 35 -19.12 5.13 -6.77
C GLN A 35 -20.41 4.72 -6.05
N ASP A 36 -20.70 3.43 -6.03
CA ASP A 36 -21.78 2.90 -5.20
C ASP A 36 -21.39 2.89 -3.72
N ARG A 37 -22.22 2.25 -2.89
CA ARG A 37 -21.99 2.12 -1.44
C ARG A 37 -20.74 1.32 -1.06
N HIS A 38 -20.15 0.58 -1.99
CA HIS A 38 -18.94 -0.24 -1.84
C HIS A 38 -17.74 0.41 -2.53
N GLY A 39 -17.83 1.67 -2.94
CA GLY A 39 -16.75 2.30 -3.70
C GLY A 39 -16.65 1.78 -5.15
N TYR A 40 -17.56 0.91 -5.60
CA TYR A 40 -17.47 0.33 -6.94
C TYR A 40 -17.89 1.38 -7.99
N SER A 41 -17.05 1.57 -9.01
CA SER A 41 -17.23 2.62 -10.02
C SER A 41 -17.54 2.06 -11.40
N LEU A 42 -17.99 2.92 -12.33
CA LEU A 42 -18.17 2.52 -13.73
C LEU A 42 -16.85 2.09 -14.39
N LEU A 43 -15.71 2.60 -13.91
CA LEU A 43 -14.40 2.19 -14.41
C LEU A 43 -14.06 0.75 -13.98
N HIS A 44 -14.37 0.37 -12.73
CA HIS A 44 -14.21 -1.01 -12.25
C HIS A 44 -15.08 -1.97 -13.06
N ALA A 45 -16.37 -1.64 -13.21
CA ALA A 45 -17.29 -2.46 -13.99
C ALA A 45 -16.84 -2.61 -15.45
N ALA A 46 -16.44 -1.51 -16.10
CA ALA A 46 -16.01 -1.56 -17.50
C ALA A 46 -14.71 -2.36 -17.69
N ALA A 47 -13.79 -2.33 -16.71
CA ALA A 47 -12.59 -3.14 -16.69
C ALA A 47 -12.91 -4.65 -16.53
N SER A 48 -13.80 -4.99 -15.59
CA SER A 48 -14.21 -6.37 -15.32
C SER A 48 -14.94 -7.03 -16.48
N TYR A 49 -15.88 -6.31 -17.10
CA TYR A 49 -16.64 -6.85 -18.25
C TYR A 49 -15.97 -6.63 -19.61
N ASN A 50 -14.70 -6.21 -19.61
CA ASN A 50 -13.89 -6.03 -20.82
C ASN A 50 -14.52 -5.06 -21.85
N HIS A 51 -14.87 -3.85 -21.42
CA HIS A 51 -15.51 -2.80 -22.23
C HIS A 51 -14.58 -1.62 -22.51
N PRO A 52 -13.58 -1.78 -23.40
CA PRO A 52 -12.53 -0.78 -23.62
C PRO A 52 -13.09 0.56 -24.12
N HIS A 53 -14.12 0.54 -24.97
CA HIS A 53 -14.76 1.76 -25.46
C HIS A 53 -15.39 2.60 -24.34
N VAL A 54 -15.98 1.94 -23.33
CA VAL A 54 -16.54 2.65 -22.17
C VAL A 54 -15.42 3.25 -21.33
N ILE A 55 -14.32 2.52 -21.12
CA ILE A 55 -13.14 3.05 -20.40
C ILE A 55 -12.57 4.28 -21.08
N ASP A 56 -12.34 4.22 -22.40
CA ASP A 56 -11.79 5.35 -23.16
C ASP A 56 -12.67 6.59 -23.02
N GLN A 57 -13.99 6.42 -23.10
CA GLN A 57 -14.94 7.51 -22.93
C GLN A 57 -14.97 8.05 -21.50
N LEU A 58 -14.98 7.18 -20.48
CA LEU A 58 -14.96 7.58 -19.07
C LEU A 58 -13.72 8.42 -18.74
N LEU A 59 -12.54 7.95 -19.13
CA LEU A 59 -11.27 8.61 -18.81
C LEU A 59 -11.02 9.86 -19.65
N SER A 60 -11.32 9.81 -20.96
CA SER A 60 -11.01 10.92 -21.88
C SER A 60 -12.09 12.00 -21.89
N ASP A 61 -13.37 11.61 -21.98
CA ASP A 61 -14.47 12.55 -22.24
C ASP A 61 -15.18 12.98 -20.96
N TYR A 62 -15.24 12.10 -19.95
CA TYR A 62 -15.85 12.40 -18.65
C TYR A 62 -14.83 12.72 -17.55
N ASN A 63 -13.53 12.70 -17.86
CA ASN A 63 -12.44 12.96 -16.94
C ASN A 63 -12.58 12.17 -15.63
N VAL A 64 -12.91 10.88 -15.74
CA VAL A 64 -12.97 10.00 -14.58
C VAL A 64 -11.58 9.81 -14.01
N SER A 65 -11.45 9.88 -12.69
CA SER A 65 -10.17 9.62 -12.03
C SER A 65 -9.77 8.15 -12.21
N PRO A 66 -8.57 7.84 -12.72
CA PRO A 66 -8.07 6.45 -12.79
C PRO A 66 -7.75 5.87 -11.41
N ASN A 67 -7.64 6.72 -10.38
CA ASN A 67 -7.29 6.34 -9.00
C ASN A 67 -8.52 6.10 -8.11
N LEU A 68 -9.70 5.91 -8.68
CA LEU A 68 -10.87 5.50 -7.90
C LEU A 68 -10.59 4.12 -7.32
N VAL A 69 -10.82 3.98 -6.01
CA VAL A 69 -10.66 2.71 -5.28
C VAL A 69 -11.98 2.25 -4.69
N ASP A 70 -12.24 0.96 -4.71
CA ASP A 70 -13.41 0.34 -4.06
C ASP A 70 -13.20 0.12 -2.55
N GLU A 71 -14.08 -0.68 -1.92
CA GLU A 71 -14.06 -0.96 -0.49
C GLU A 71 -12.87 -1.80 -0.01
N ASP A 72 -12.19 -2.49 -0.92
CA ASP A 72 -10.98 -3.27 -0.65
C ASP A 72 -9.72 -2.45 -0.99
N GLY A 73 -9.88 -1.17 -1.32
CA GLY A 73 -8.80 -0.30 -1.75
C GLY A 73 -8.29 -0.63 -3.15
N GLU A 74 -9.08 -1.34 -3.97
CA GLU A 74 -8.66 -1.81 -5.28
C GLU A 74 -9.02 -0.79 -6.37
N THR A 75 -8.12 -0.56 -7.32
CA THR A 75 -8.45 0.23 -8.52
C THR A 75 -9.03 -0.67 -9.61
N ALA A 76 -9.53 -0.08 -10.69
CA ALA A 76 -10.03 -0.83 -11.84
C ALA A 76 -9.02 -1.83 -12.44
N LEU A 77 -7.72 -1.67 -12.21
CA LEU A 77 -6.68 -2.60 -12.66
C LEU A 77 -6.77 -3.98 -11.97
N TYR A 78 -7.34 -4.04 -10.76
CA TYR A 78 -7.50 -5.29 -10.00
C TYR A 78 -8.63 -6.17 -10.54
N SER A 79 -9.58 -5.57 -11.26
CA SER A 79 -10.77 -6.28 -11.75
C SER A 79 -10.66 -6.74 -13.20
N VAL A 80 -9.53 -6.53 -13.89
CA VAL A 80 -9.40 -6.88 -15.33
C VAL A 80 -9.37 -8.39 -15.56
N GLU A 81 -10.03 -8.86 -16.62
CA GLU A 81 -10.05 -10.28 -16.99
C GLU A 81 -9.22 -10.61 -18.24
N THR A 82 -8.63 -9.61 -18.90
CA THR A 82 -7.81 -9.81 -20.10
C THR A 82 -6.51 -9.00 -20.06
N VAL A 83 -5.45 -9.55 -20.64
CA VAL A 83 -4.16 -8.85 -20.79
C VAL A 83 -4.32 -7.59 -21.65
N ASP A 84 -5.15 -7.62 -22.68
CA ASP A 84 -5.40 -6.45 -23.54
C ASP A 84 -6.07 -5.31 -22.75
N MET A 85 -6.97 -5.63 -21.82
CA MET A 85 -7.57 -4.63 -20.94
C MET A 85 -6.56 -4.04 -19.95
N ALA A 86 -5.73 -4.90 -19.34
CA ALA A 86 -4.63 -4.45 -18.49
C ALA A 86 -3.67 -3.53 -19.27
N ARG A 87 -3.33 -3.89 -20.50
CA ARG A 87 -2.51 -3.07 -21.41
C ARG A 87 -3.16 -1.74 -21.71
N LEU A 88 -4.45 -1.72 -22.02
CA LEU A 88 -5.16 -0.47 -22.28
C LEU A 88 -5.09 0.48 -21.08
N LEU A 89 -5.39 -0.03 -19.88
CA LEU A 89 -5.35 0.78 -18.66
C LEU A 89 -3.95 1.31 -18.34
N VAL A 90 -2.92 0.47 -18.44
CA VAL A 90 -1.56 0.87 -18.06
C VAL A 90 -0.86 1.69 -19.16
N GLU A 91 -0.90 1.22 -20.40
CA GLU A 91 -0.14 1.82 -21.50
C GLU A 91 -0.83 3.06 -22.07
N GLN A 92 -2.16 3.08 -22.14
CA GLN A 92 -2.89 4.22 -22.74
C GLN A 92 -3.37 5.23 -21.69
N HIS A 93 -3.76 4.74 -20.51
CA HIS A 93 -4.34 5.57 -19.45
C HIS A 93 -3.45 5.75 -18.22
N ASN A 94 -2.24 5.18 -18.23
CA ASN A 94 -1.21 5.37 -17.20
C ASN A 94 -1.66 5.03 -15.77
N LEU A 95 -2.50 3.99 -15.62
CA LEU A 95 -2.84 3.48 -14.29
C LEU A 95 -1.58 2.98 -13.56
N ASP A 96 -1.48 3.26 -12.27
CA ASP A 96 -0.35 2.85 -11.44
C ASP A 96 -0.42 1.34 -11.13
N THR A 97 0.57 0.60 -11.61
CA THR A 97 0.71 -0.84 -11.35
C THR A 97 1.25 -1.15 -9.96
N ASN A 98 1.79 -0.15 -9.24
CA ASN A 98 2.35 -0.30 -7.90
C ASN A 98 1.37 0.10 -6.79
N HIS A 99 0.16 0.57 -7.14
CA HIS A 99 -0.90 0.79 -6.16
C HIS A 99 -1.10 -0.48 -5.34
N ARG A 100 -1.24 -0.35 -4.02
CA ARG A 100 -1.49 -1.48 -3.11
C ARG A 100 -2.88 -1.36 -2.52
N ASN A 101 -3.64 -2.45 -2.56
CA ASN A 101 -4.96 -2.57 -1.93
C ASN A 101 -4.85 -2.62 -0.40
N ASP A 102 -5.98 -2.78 0.30
CA ASP A 102 -6.03 -2.80 1.77
C ASP A 102 -5.34 -4.03 2.38
N GLU A 103 -5.15 -5.10 1.61
CA GLU A 103 -4.33 -6.26 1.98
C GLU A 103 -2.82 -6.03 1.75
N GLY A 104 -2.47 -4.85 1.24
CA GLY A 104 -1.09 -4.48 0.93
C GLY A 104 -0.54 -5.17 -0.31
N GLN A 105 -1.38 -5.71 -1.20
CA GLN A 105 -0.98 -6.37 -2.44
C GLN A 105 -1.11 -5.42 -3.63
N THR A 106 -0.20 -5.53 -4.61
CA THR A 106 -0.41 -4.97 -5.95
C THR A 106 -1.40 -5.82 -6.76
N ALA A 107 -1.94 -5.27 -7.85
CA ALA A 107 -2.83 -6.04 -8.74
C ALA A 107 -2.17 -7.34 -9.25
N ALA A 108 -0.87 -7.29 -9.57
CA ALA A 108 -0.13 -8.48 -9.98
C ALA A 108 -0.05 -9.53 -8.86
N GLU A 109 0.28 -9.11 -7.64
CA GLU A 109 0.37 -9.99 -6.46
C GLU A 109 -0.98 -10.63 -6.12
N LYS A 110 -2.09 -9.89 -6.26
CA LYS A 110 -3.46 -10.42 -6.05
C LYS A 110 -3.80 -11.53 -7.06
N PHE A 111 -3.59 -11.28 -8.36
CA PHE A 111 -3.81 -12.30 -9.41
C PHE A 111 -2.95 -13.55 -9.17
N GLU A 112 -1.70 -13.39 -8.75
CA GLU A 112 -0.83 -14.53 -8.38
C GLU A 112 -1.34 -15.29 -7.14
N ALA A 113 -1.80 -14.59 -6.11
CA ALA A 113 -2.28 -15.18 -4.86
C ALA A 113 -3.59 -15.96 -5.03
N GLU A 114 -4.53 -15.44 -5.83
CA GLU A 114 -5.80 -16.10 -6.14
C GLU A 114 -5.62 -17.23 -7.15
N GLY A 115 -4.54 -17.19 -7.95
CA GLY A 115 -4.28 -18.15 -9.02
C GLY A 115 -5.10 -17.90 -10.29
N ASP A 116 -5.75 -16.73 -10.36
CA ASP A 116 -6.60 -16.30 -11.46
C ASP A 116 -5.80 -15.48 -12.48
N PHE A 117 -6.11 -15.68 -13.76
CA PHE A 117 -5.50 -14.96 -14.90
C PHE A 117 -3.96 -14.83 -14.84
N PRO A 118 -3.20 -15.95 -14.82
CA PRO A 118 -1.74 -15.93 -14.65
C PRO A 118 -0.99 -15.13 -15.74
N GLU A 119 -1.59 -14.97 -16.91
CA GLU A 119 -1.03 -14.14 -17.99
C GLU A 119 -1.08 -12.64 -17.65
N ILE A 120 -2.11 -12.18 -16.93
CA ILE A 120 -2.25 -10.80 -16.48
C ILE A 120 -1.25 -10.52 -15.37
N ALA A 121 -1.15 -11.41 -14.38
CA ALA A 121 -0.12 -11.37 -13.34
C ALA A 121 1.29 -11.23 -13.97
N ALA A 122 1.63 -12.13 -14.90
CA ALA A 122 2.94 -12.09 -15.57
C ALA A 122 3.16 -10.78 -16.34
N TYR A 123 2.14 -10.26 -17.02
CA TYR A 123 2.21 -8.97 -17.70
C TYR A 123 2.49 -7.84 -16.72
N LEU A 124 1.68 -7.69 -15.67
CA LEU A 124 1.82 -6.61 -14.68
C LEU A 124 3.15 -6.71 -13.91
N SER A 125 3.55 -7.90 -13.49
CA SER A 125 4.86 -8.16 -12.86
C SER A 125 6.03 -7.81 -13.78
N SER A 126 5.88 -7.96 -15.11
CA SER A 126 6.93 -7.56 -16.07
C SER A 126 7.12 -6.05 -16.19
N LEU A 127 6.11 -5.25 -15.81
CA LEU A 127 6.16 -3.79 -15.88
C LEU A 127 6.82 -3.16 -14.65
N VAL A 128 6.90 -3.88 -13.53
CA VAL A 128 7.52 -3.39 -12.30
C VAL A 128 9.05 -3.52 -12.42
N PRO A 129 9.82 -2.41 -12.53
CA PRO A 129 11.27 -2.48 -12.64
C PRO A 129 11.86 -3.00 -11.31
N GLY A 130 12.22 -4.28 -11.27
CA GLY A 130 12.76 -4.96 -10.09
C GLY A 130 11.89 -6.11 -9.55
N GLY A 131 10.68 -6.33 -10.10
CA GLY A 131 9.77 -7.39 -9.65
C GLY A 131 10.24 -8.81 -9.98
N ALA A 132 11.01 -8.99 -11.06
CA ALA A 132 11.57 -10.30 -11.42
C ALA A 132 12.64 -10.84 -10.45
N ALA A 133 13.10 -10.03 -9.47
CA ALA A 133 14.07 -10.45 -8.46
C ALA A 133 13.43 -10.92 -7.13
N ALA A 134 12.14 -10.60 -6.88
CA ALA A 134 11.49 -10.97 -5.62
C ALA A 134 10.96 -12.42 -5.61
N SER A 135 10.66 -13.00 -6.77
CA SER A 135 10.09 -14.37 -6.86
C SER A 135 11.14 -15.49 -6.97
N ILE A 136 12.44 -15.19 -6.90
CA ILE A 136 13.53 -16.19 -6.92
C ILE A 136 14.24 -16.41 -5.57
N LEU A 137 13.80 -15.75 -4.48
CA LEU A 137 14.41 -15.95 -3.15
C LEU A 137 13.62 -16.87 -2.20
N SER A 138 12.48 -17.44 -2.61
CA SER A 138 11.73 -18.35 -1.75
C SER A 138 12.05 -19.84 -1.92
N GLN A 139 12.79 -20.26 -2.94
CA GLN A 139 13.08 -21.68 -3.15
C GLN A 139 14.44 -21.96 -3.82
N THR A 140 15.35 -22.53 -3.02
CA THR A 140 16.46 -23.46 -3.33
C THR A 140 17.78 -23.07 -2.67
N GLY A 141 18.23 -23.96 -1.78
CA GLY A 141 19.35 -23.76 -0.88
C GLY A 141 20.74 -23.86 -1.50
N ASN A 142 21.72 -23.45 -0.68
CA ASN A 142 23.17 -23.66 -0.71
C ASN A 142 23.90 -23.66 -2.07
N PRO A 143 25.00 -22.89 -2.14
CA PRO A 143 26.28 -23.57 -2.06
C PRO A 143 27.31 -22.89 -1.16
N SER A 144 28.10 -23.75 -0.51
CA SER A 144 29.36 -23.43 0.17
C SER A 144 30.38 -22.75 -0.75
N ALA A 145 31.14 -21.81 -0.19
CA ALA A 145 32.51 -21.52 -0.62
C ALA A 145 33.36 -21.17 0.61
N GLU A 146 34.27 -22.07 0.96
CA GLU A 146 35.35 -21.86 1.91
C GLU A 146 36.48 -20.99 1.31
N GLN A 147 37.22 -20.36 2.24
CA GLN A 147 38.61 -19.87 2.18
C GLN A 147 38.90 -18.44 1.69
N ALA A 148 39.13 -17.56 2.66
CA ALA A 148 40.40 -16.85 2.97
C ALA A 148 40.05 -15.64 3.85
N GLY A 149 40.77 -15.22 4.89
CA GLY A 149 42.05 -15.58 5.46
C GLY A 149 42.19 -14.84 6.81
N ALA A 150 43.08 -15.35 7.66
CA ALA A 150 43.36 -14.84 8.99
C ALA A 150 44.07 -13.47 8.99
N GLY A 151 43.87 -12.66 10.06
CA GLY A 151 44.83 -11.59 10.39
C GLY A 151 44.36 -10.44 11.28
N THR A 152 44.33 -10.65 12.59
CA THR A 152 45.07 -9.86 13.61
C THR A 152 44.84 -8.33 13.76
N VAL A 153 44.23 -7.97 14.91
CA VAL A 153 44.45 -6.84 15.87
C VAL A 153 44.28 -5.35 15.48
N ALA A 154 43.46 -4.67 16.30
CA ALA A 154 43.73 -3.48 17.12
C ALA A 154 42.70 -2.32 16.97
N PRO A 155 42.33 -1.64 18.07
CA PRO A 155 41.32 -0.58 18.10
C PRO A 155 41.95 0.82 17.90
N GLY A 156 41.19 1.74 17.32
CA GLY A 156 41.59 3.15 17.19
C GLY A 156 40.40 4.06 16.87
N GLU A 157 40.11 4.97 17.79
CA GLU A 157 39.22 6.12 17.63
C GLU A 157 39.63 7.03 16.46
N ALA A 158 38.64 7.59 15.75
CA ALA A 158 38.34 9.03 15.69
C ALA A 158 37.83 9.54 14.32
N THR A 159 36.89 10.50 14.44
CA THR A 159 36.58 11.61 13.52
C THR A 159 35.49 11.46 12.44
N ASN A 160 34.33 12.05 12.76
CA ASN A 160 33.56 13.03 11.97
C ASN A 160 33.68 12.99 10.44
N GLY A 161 32.65 12.48 9.77
CA GLY A 161 32.37 12.69 8.35
C GLY A 161 30.98 13.29 8.14
N ALA A 162 30.82 14.58 8.44
CA ALA A 162 29.63 15.34 8.10
C ALA A 162 29.62 15.65 6.59
N VAL A 163 28.60 15.18 5.87
CA VAL A 163 28.30 15.59 4.49
C VAL A 163 27.37 16.81 4.57
N PRO A 164 27.74 18.00 4.05
CA PRO A 164 26.84 19.16 4.08
C PRO A 164 25.72 19.03 3.02
N PRO A 165 24.49 19.48 3.29
CA PRO A 165 23.40 19.47 2.32
C PRO A 165 23.57 20.55 1.23
N PRO A 166 22.92 20.39 0.05
CA PRO A 166 23.04 21.34 -1.06
C PRO A 166 22.35 22.69 -0.76
N PRO A 167 22.83 23.81 -1.33
CA PRO A 167 22.23 25.13 -1.11
C PRO A 167 20.91 25.32 -1.89
N LEU A 168 19.95 25.99 -1.24
CA LEU A 168 18.65 26.35 -1.80
C LEU A 168 18.75 27.54 -2.79
N PRO A 169 17.88 27.61 -3.82
CA PRO A 169 17.84 28.73 -4.78
C PRO A 169 17.34 30.03 -4.16
N HIS A 170 17.84 31.16 -4.66
CA HIS A 170 17.52 32.50 -4.15
C HIS A 170 16.05 32.87 -4.40
N GLY A 171 15.25 33.02 -3.32
CA GLY A 171 13.90 33.58 -3.42
C GLY A 171 12.86 33.21 -2.34
N MET A 172 13.17 32.37 -1.35
CA MET A 172 12.19 31.98 -0.31
C MET A 172 12.72 32.23 1.11
N SER A 173 11.99 33.04 1.89
CA SER A 173 12.12 33.08 3.36
C SER A 173 11.17 32.06 3.96
N LEU A 174 11.72 31.12 4.74
CA LEU A 174 10.95 30.26 5.63
C LEU A 174 10.87 30.96 6.99
N GLU A 175 9.68 31.50 7.31
CA GLU A 175 9.32 31.80 8.69
C GLU A 175 8.98 30.48 9.38
N LEU A 176 10.00 29.84 9.95
CA LEU A 176 9.84 28.69 10.85
C LEU A 176 9.19 29.19 12.15
N GLY A 177 7.86 29.12 12.20
CA GLY A 177 7.11 29.24 13.44
C GLY A 177 7.51 28.09 14.36
N THR A 178 8.22 28.42 15.44
CA THR A 178 8.48 27.55 16.58
C THR A 178 7.16 27.14 17.22
N MET A 179 6.57 26.03 16.79
CA MET A 179 5.62 25.30 17.63
C MET A 179 6.43 24.41 18.56
N ALA A 180 6.20 24.57 19.86
CA ALA A 180 6.92 23.88 20.91
C ALA A 180 6.76 22.36 20.78
N GLU A 181 7.88 21.64 20.83
CA GLU A 181 7.92 20.23 21.19
C GLU A 181 7.34 20.07 22.61
N SER A 182 6.08 19.72 22.70
CA SER A 182 5.44 19.27 23.92
C SER A 182 4.35 18.30 23.51
N GLU A 183 4.51 17.05 23.95
CA GLU A 183 3.64 15.88 23.69
C GLU A 183 4.03 14.96 22.53
N MET A 184 5.33 14.61 22.43
CA MET A 184 5.70 13.25 22.04
C MET A 184 6.00 12.51 23.34
N GLY A 185 5.14 11.55 23.70
CA GLY A 185 5.28 10.74 24.92
C GLY A 185 6.65 10.05 25.00
N GLU A 186 7.09 9.83 26.24
CA GLU A 186 8.39 9.27 26.63
C GLU A 186 8.95 8.23 25.66
N ALA A 187 10.23 8.39 25.30
CA ALA A 187 10.97 7.36 24.59
C ALA A 187 10.91 6.06 25.41
N PRO A 188 10.54 4.90 24.79
CA PRO A 188 10.41 3.65 25.54
C PRO A 188 11.70 3.30 26.26
N ASP A 189 11.57 2.85 27.52
CA ASP A 189 12.66 2.55 28.43
C ASP A 189 13.80 1.79 27.74
N PRO A 190 15.07 2.17 27.98
CA PRO A 190 16.21 1.52 27.33
C PRO A 190 16.31 0.04 27.68
N GLU A 191 15.79 -0.37 28.83
CA GLU A 191 15.72 -1.78 29.24
C GLU A 191 14.70 -2.57 28.43
N PHE A 192 13.54 -1.99 28.14
CA PHE A 192 12.50 -2.60 27.30
C PHE A 192 13.01 -2.86 25.88
N ARG A 193 13.70 -1.87 25.28
CA ARG A 193 14.32 -2.01 23.95
C ARG A 193 15.36 -3.14 23.93
N ARG A 194 16.25 -3.16 24.93
CA ARG A 194 17.28 -4.21 25.06
C ARG A 194 16.66 -5.61 25.17
N ARG A 195 15.54 -5.74 25.88
CA ARG A 195 14.88 -7.04 26.09
C ARG A 195 14.13 -7.53 24.84
N ILE A 196 13.57 -6.62 24.04
CA ILE A 196 13.04 -6.96 22.70
C ILE A 196 14.15 -7.43 21.78
N GLU A 197 15.29 -6.72 21.74
CA GLU A 197 16.43 -7.11 20.91
C GLU A 197 17.00 -8.48 21.29
N GLU A 198 17.05 -8.80 22.59
CA GLU A 198 17.51 -10.10 23.07
C GLU A 198 16.57 -11.25 22.66
N LEU A 199 15.25 -11.03 22.73
CA LEU A 199 14.26 -12.01 22.27
C LEU A 199 14.30 -12.16 20.75
N ALA A 200 14.45 -11.06 20.00
CA ALA A 200 14.53 -11.06 18.54
C ALA A 200 15.82 -11.72 18.01
N ALA A 201 16.91 -11.74 18.80
CA ALA A 201 18.16 -12.38 18.43
C ALA A 201 18.20 -13.90 18.69
N ARG A 202 17.15 -14.47 19.32
CA ARG A 202 17.06 -15.90 19.57
C ARG A 202 16.72 -16.66 18.27
N PRO A 203 17.35 -17.81 18.00
CA PRO A 203 17.09 -18.62 16.80
C PRO A 203 15.69 -19.27 16.81
N ASP A 204 15.05 -19.32 17.97
CA ASP A 204 13.69 -19.83 18.20
C ASP A 204 12.68 -18.69 18.37
N PHE A 205 12.92 -17.52 17.77
CA PHE A 205 12.03 -16.36 17.89
C PHE A 205 10.56 -16.66 17.58
N GLU A 206 10.29 -17.54 16.61
CA GLU A 206 8.94 -17.94 16.20
C GLU A 206 8.32 -19.02 17.10
N SER A 207 9.07 -19.52 18.10
CA SER A 207 8.56 -20.47 19.09
C SER A 207 7.46 -19.82 19.94
N GLU A 208 6.44 -20.59 20.28
CA GLU A 208 5.36 -20.20 21.19
C GLU A 208 5.88 -19.65 22.52
N GLU A 209 7.01 -20.17 23.01
CA GLU A 209 7.62 -19.72 24.27
C GLU A 209 8.23 -18.32 24.14
N THR A 210 9.03 -18.07 23.10
CA THR A 210 9.69 -16.78 22.86
C THR A 210 8.69 -15.70 22.42
N GLN A 211 7.67 -16.06 21.62
CA GLN A 211 6.56 -15.16 21.28
C GLN A 211 5.71 -14.80 22.50
N ARG A 212 5.54 -15.72 23.45
CA ARG A 212 4.84 -15.45 24.71
C ARG A 212 5.63 -14.49 25.60
N GLU A 213 6.94 -14.70 25.74
CA GLU A 213 7.83 -13.77 26.46
C GLU A 213 7.80 -12.35 25.85
N LEU A 214 7.80 -12.25 24.53
CA LEU A 214 7.70 -10.96 23.83
C LEU A 214 6.35 -10.27 24.08
N ARG A 215 5.24 -11.03 24.00
CA ARG A 215 3.90 -10.49 24.27
C ARG A 215 3.75 -10.01 25.72
N GLU A 216 4.29 -10.76 26.68
CA GLU A 216 4.27 -10.38 28.09
C GLU A 216 5.07 -9.09 28.31
N LEU A 217 6.25 -8.97 27.70
CA LEU A 217 7.09 -7.77 27.77
C LEU A 217 6.38 -6.54 27.18
N VAL A 218 5.75 -6.66 26.01
CA VAL A 218 4.99 -5.57 25.37
C VAL A 218 3.76 -5.18 26.20
N GLN A 219 3.08 -6.16 26.79
CA GLN A 219 1.93 -5.91 27.65
C GLN A 219 2.32 -5.21 28.95
N ASP A 220 3.49 -5.52 29.53
CA ASP A 220 4.02 -4.85 30.71
C ASP A 220 4.39 -3.38 30.42
N ALA A 221 5.05 -3.10 29.30
CA ALA A 221 5.39 -1.74 28.89
C ALA A 221 4.15 -0.88 28.60
N LEU A 222 3.07 -1.47 28.06
CA LEU A 222 1.79 -0.79 27.87
C LEU A 222 1.02 -0.65 29.19
N GLY A 223 1.19 -1.59 30.13
CA GLY A 223 0.56 -1.59 31.44
C GLY A 223 1.17 -0.60 32.44
N GLY A 224 2.48 -0.32 32.32
CA GLY A 224 3.19 0.62 33.17
C GLY A 224 2.67 2.06 33.11
N MET A 225 2.10 2.49 31.97
CA MET A 225 1.53 3.84 31.81
C MET A 225 0.13 4.01 32.42
N ALA A 226 -0.56 2.94 32.83
CA ALA A 226 -1.90 3.03 33.43
C ALA A 226 -1.89 3.05 34.97
N GLY A 227 -0.73 2.84 35.60
CA GLY A 227 -0.61 2.61 37.05
C GLY A 227 -0.47 3.84 37.96
N GLU A 228 -0.08 5.02 37.44
CA GLU A 228 0.27 6.17 38.30
C GLU A 228 -0.77 7.29 38.37
N SER A 229 -1.94 7.14 37.74
CA SER A 229 -2.96 8.19 37.69
C SER A 229 -3.97 8.19 38.86
N ASN A 230 -3.88 7.29 39.85
CA ASN A 230 -4.96 7.09 40.82
C ASN A 230 -4.64 7.31 42.32
N VAL A 231 -3.66 8.15 42.70
CA VAL A 231 -3.38 8.44 44.13
C VAL A 231 -3.35 9.94 44.48
N ARG A 232 -4.17 10.78 43.85
CA ARG A 232 -4.34 12.19 44.30
C ARG A 232 -5.78 12.73 44.33
N GLN A 233 -6.79 11.88 44.28
CA GLN A 233 -8.17 12.26 44.64
C GLN A 233 -8.61 11.54 45.91
N ARG A 234 -8.04 11.92 47.05
CA ARG A 234 -8.63 11.71 48.38
C ARG A 234 -7.85 12.51 49.42
N THR A 235 -8.60 13.09 50.36
CA THR A 235 -8.23 14.06 51.42
C THR A 235 -8.33 15.51 50.93
N SER A 236 -9.49 16.15 51.08
CA SER A 236 -10.10 16.76 52.30
C SER A 236 -9.47 18.10 52.65
#